data_AF-A0A0R3XAI2-F1
#
_entry.id   AF-A0A0R3XAI2-F1
#
_cell.length_a   1.000
_cell.length_b   1.000
_cell.length_c   1.000
_cell.angle_alpha   90.00
_cell.angle_beta   90.00
_cell.angle_gamma   90.00
#
_symmetry.space_group_name_H-M   'P 1'
#
loop_
_entity.id
_entity.type
_entity.pdbx_description
1 polymer ?
#
loop_
_entity_poly.entity_id
_entity_poly.type
_entity_poly.pdbx_seq_one_letter_code
_entity_poly.pdbx_strand_id
1 'polypeptide(L)'
;LHSSSKAFRVLQRLLENHPRKEIAQLFEERYTDILDRYDKELRLIETTFTEGSRDSGHFAAVLGPHYLPPVSSAIYWVRNLQVRITSPMLKMLNIRRLMESDRGKEVQDHYLCLVKRMTCFEEGLFNGKFNFEVDFGNELVQIMEETKFLQLLGFPVPDMACCVALREKELLRQRNELSDLAEVVRTTLGHLSMVEVATLEDHIVKLRATLAPAWKQLNWTSLIIDSYLTKANETFDHFCSVYLQQMADARMRDFEELARKHTEISTLLLNLERTITDKAATGREPKMVYLYEYWERRCFDTVHQMLAENLRRYLDTLQFPTQTLFGVDLMLSGCEVVSSPQPTEFYQHLIQTYNPLPSRPTDFFRLSDHRLQEEEMDT
;
A
#
# COMPACT_ATOMS: atom_id res chain seq x y z
N LEU A 1 3.75 18.00 34.07
CA LEU A 1 3.86 18.35 32.63
C LEU A 1 2.82 19.41 32.25
N HIS A 2 3.17 20.69 32.35
CA HIS A 2 2.36 21.76 31.73
C HIS A 2 2.59 21.69 30.21
N SER A 3 1.61 21.15 29.48
CA SER A 3 1.66 20.84 28.04
C SER A 3 1.85 22.10 27.18
N SER A 4 2.74 22.01 26.19
CA SER A 4 2.91 22.95 25.07
C SER A 4 1.58 23.47 24.51
N SER A 5 0.55 22.62 24.43
CA SER A 5 -0.79 22.99 23.93
C SER A 5 -1.54 23.98 24.84
N LYS A 6 -1.31 23.96 26.16
CA LYS A 6 -1.90 24.94 27.09
C LYS A 6 -1.20 26.30 26.96
N ALA A 7 0.12 26.30 26.85
CA ALA A 7 0.91 27.52 26.60
C ALA A 7 0.51 28.18 25.28
N PHE A 8 0.34 27.39 24.22
CA PHE A 8 -0.13 27.85 22.92
C PHE A 8 -1.53 28.49 22.98
N ARG A 9 -2.48 27.88 23.70
CA ARG A 9 -3.83 28.42 23.86
C ARG A 9 -3.85 29.78 24.57
N VAL A 10 -2.97 29.96 25.55
CA VAL A 10 -2.84 31.24 26.27
C VAL A 10 -2.28 32.32 25.34
N LEU A 11 -1.29 31.97 24.51
CA LEU A 11 -0.69 32.90 23.56
C LEU A 11 -1.64 33.28 22.42
N GLN A 12 -2.47 32.35 21.93
CA GLN A 12 -3.51 32.64 20.94
C GLN A 12 -4.52 33.68 21.46
N ARG A 13 -4.97 33.56 22.72
CA ARG A 13 -5.83 34.58 23.36
C ARG A 13 -5.14 35.93 23.53
N LEU A 14 -3.83 35.95 23.76
CA LEU A 14 -3.09 37.20 23.91
C LEU A 14 -2.88 37.90 22.56
N LEU A 15 -2.71 37.13 21.48
CA LEU A 15 -2.62 37.62 20.11
C LEU A 15 -3.91 38.28 19.61
N GLU A 16 -5.08 37.73 19.99
CA GLU A 16 -6.38 38.31 19.65
C GLU A 16 -6.59 39.69 20.32
N ASN A 17 -5.88 39.99 21.41
CA ASN A 17 -6.14 41.16 22.23
C ASN A 17 -5.20 42.36 21.99
N HIS A 18 -3.95 42.19 21.50
CA HIS A 18 -3.00 43.32 21.40
C HIS A 18 -1.99 43.26 20.22
N PRO A 19 -2.02 44.24 19.28
CA PRO A 19 -1.14 44.30 18.10
C PRO A 19 -0.06 45.41 18.16
N ARG A 20 0.73 45.53 19.25
CA ARG A 20 1.82 46.56 19.32
C ARG A 20 3.20 45.99 18.96
N LYS A 21 4.05 46.83 18.34
CA LYS A 21 5.37 46.46 17.80
C LYS A 21 6.40 46.01 18.85
N GLU A 22 6.35 46.51 20.10
CA GLU A 22 7.23 46.02 21.18
C GLU A 22 6.90 44.57 21.58
N ILE A 23 5.66 44.13 21.33
CA ILE A 23 5.23 42.76 21.61
C ILE A 23 5.79 41.80 20.55
N ALA A 24 6.20 42.27 19.38
CA ALA A 24 6.71 41.42 18.30
C ALA A 24 8.03 40.71 18.67
N GLN A 25 8.98 41.40 19.32
CA GLN A 25 10.22 40.78 19.80
C GLN A 25 9.96 39.78 20.93
N LEU A 26 9.09 40.16 21.89
CA LEU A 26 8.61 39.27 22.95
C LEU A 26 7.84 38.05 22.40
N PHE A 27 7.15 38.20 21.27
CA PHE A 27 6.47 37.09 20.60
C PHE A 27 7.48 36.10 20.01
N GLU A 28 8.53 36.56 19.31
CA GLU A 28 9.58 35.68 18.76
C GLU A 28 10.34 34.92 19.88
N GLU A 29 10.63 35.58 21.02
CA GLU A 29 11.21 34.93 22.21
C GLU A 29 10.26 33.89 22.83
N ARG A 30 8.95 34.18 22.90
CA ARG A 30 7.97 33.22 23.43
C ARG A 30 7.69 32.07 22.47
N TYR A 31 7.80 32.30 21.16
CA TYR A 31 7.65 31.27 20.14
C TYR A 31 8.82 30.28 20.17
N THR A 32 10.04 30.77 20.33
CA THR A 32 11.23 29.93 20.53
C THR A 32 11.13 29.12 21.83
N ASP A 33 10.66 29.71 22.93
CA ASP A 33 10.37 28.99 24.18
C ASP A 33 9.35 27.84 23.99
N ILE A 34 8.30 28.04 23.19
CA ILE A 34 7.29 26.99 22.89
C ILE A 34 7.91 25.89 22.03
N LEU A 35 8.67 26.25 21.00
CA LEU A 35 9.35 25.30 20.13
C LEU A 35 10.33 24.43 20.93
N ASP A 36 11.11 25.01 21.82
CA ASP A 36 12.03 24.27 22.70
C ASP A 36 11.29 23.37 23.69
N ARG A 37 10.14 23.81 24.18
CA ARG A 37 9.29 23.00 25.04
C ARG A 37 8.67 21.83 24.30
N TYR A 38 8.28 22.03 23.05
CA TYR A 38 7.78 20.98 22.19
C TYR A 38 8.90 20.01 21.77
N ASP A 39 10.11 20.50 21.47
CA ASP A 39 11.28 19.65 21.22
C ASP A 39 11.61 18.74 22.42
N LYS A 40 11.49 19.27 23.64
CA LYS A 40 11.62 18.46 24.87
C LYS A 40 10.51 17.40 24.98
N GLU A 41 9.28 17.72 24.59
CA GLU A 41 8.17 16.74 24.53
C GLU A 41 8.45 15.66 23.46
N LEU A 42 9.00 16.04 22.29
CA LEU A 42 9.43 15.11 21.24
C LEU A 42 10.52 14.16 21.74
N ARG A 43 11.57 14.67 22.38
CA ARG A 43 12.66 13.84 22.96
C ARG A 43 12.16 12.88 24.03
N LEU A 44 11.20 13.31 24.86
CA LEU A 44 10.59 12.46 25.87
C LEU A 44 9.79 11.31 25.23
N ILE A 45 9.07 11.61 24.15
CA ILE A 45 8.30 10.59 23.42
C ILE A 45 9.24 9.68 22.64
N GLU A 46 10.32 10.20 22.08
CA GLU A 46 11.37 9.41 21.42
C GLU A 46 12.05 8.44 22.40
N THR A 47 12.43 8.90 23.59
CA THR A 47 12.99 8.02 24.63
C THR A 47 12.00 6.94 25.06
N THR A 48 10.74 7.34 25.34
CA THR A 48 9.65 6.40 25.64
C THR A 48 9.45 5.37 24.52
N PHE A 49 9.55 5.80 23.26
CA PHE A 49 9.46 4.93 22.10
C PHE A 49 10.66 3.97 22.05
N THR A 50 11.90 4.46 22.15
CA THR A 50 13.10 3.60 22.08
C THR A 50 13.19 2.57 23.20
N GLU A 51 12.77 2.93 24.42
CA GLU A 51 12.75 2.03 25.57
C GLU A 51 11.59 1.04 25.45
N GLY A 52 10.39 1.51 25.08
CA GLY A 52 9.20 0.68 24.93
C GLY A 52 9.19 -0.23 23.69
N SER A 53 9.92 0.11 22.62
CA SER A 53 10.03 -0.73 21.42
C SER A 53 10.64 -2.11 21.71
N ARG A 54 11.53 -2.20 22.72
CA ARG A 54 12.19 -3.46 23.11
C ARG A 54 11.25 -4.46 23.78
N ASP A 55 10.24 -3.99 24.52
CA ASP A 55 9.28 -4.81 25.27
C ASP A 55 7.82 -4.63 24.79
N SER A 56 7.65 -4.15 23.56
CA SER A 56 6.37 -3.68 23.00
C SER A 56 5.20 -4.69 23.08
N GLY A 57 5.50 -5.99 23.07
CA GLY A 57 4.49 -7.05 23.24
C GLY A 57 3.98 -7.26 24.68
N HIS A 58 4.78 -6.96 25.70
CA HIS A 58 4.41 -7.15 27.12
C HIS A 58 3.92 -5.85 27.76
N PHE A 59 4.51 -4.70 27.40
CA PHE A 59 4.13 -3.38 27.93
C PHE A 59 2.72 -2.95 27.50
N ALA A 60 2.33 -3.28 26.26
CA ALA A 60 1.03 -2.89 25.72
C ALA A 60 -0.13 -3.77 26.24
N ALA A 61 0.15 -4.99 26.74
CA ALA A 61 -0.84 -5.83 27.43
C ALA A 61 -1.18 -5.30 28.85
N VAL A 62 -0.28 -4.53 29.45
CA VAL A 62 -0.42 -3.98 30.82
C VAL A 62 -1.09 -2.59 30.81
N LEU A 63 -0.87 -1.78 29.77
CA LEU A 63 -1.36 -0.38 29.69
C LEU A 63 -2.44 -0.14 28.63
N GLY A 64 -2.63 -1.07 27.69
CA GLY A 64 -3.65 -1.01 26.64
C GLY A 64 -4.98 -1.65 27.06
N PRO A 65 -6.04 -1.54 26.25
CA PRO A 65 -7.29 -2.23 26.52
C PRO A 65 -7.07 -3.75 26.52
N HIS A 66 -7.45 -4.43 27.61
CA HIS A 66 -7.14 -5.84 27.88
C HIS A 66 -7.67 -6.87 26.86
N TYR A 67 -8.40 -6.44 25.84
CA TYR A 67 -8.94 -7.29 24.78
C TYR A 67 -8.09 -7.32 23.51
N LEU A 68 -7.02 -6.50 23.41
CA LEU A 68 -6.18 -6.46 22.22
C LEU A 68 -5.00 -7.45 22.30
N PRO A 69 -4.75 -8.24 21.23
CA PRO A 69 -3.56 -9.10 21.13
C PRO A 69 -2.24 -8.30 21.19
N PRO A 70 -1.09 -8.93 21.53
CA PRO A 70 0.18 -8.24 21.76
C PRO A 70 0.66 -7.32 20.62
N VAL A 71 0.57 -7.77 19.37
CA VAL A 71 0.99 -6.99 18.19
C VAL A 71 0.03 -5.83 17.91
N SER A 72 -1.28 -6.08 17.97
CA SER A 72 -2.30 -5.03 17.79
C SER A 72 -2.22 -3.98 18.91
N SER A 73 -1.85 -4.40 20.12
CA SER A 73 -1.60 -3.52 21.25
C SER A 73 -0.34 -2.67 21.06
N ALA A 74 0.73 -3.26 20.53
CA ALA A 74 1.95 -2.54 20.19
C ALA A 74 1.69 -1.47 19.11
N ILE A 75 0.98 -1.83 18.02
CA ILE A 75 0.58 -0.87 16.97
C ILE A 75 -0.32 0.23 17.55
N TYR A 76 -1.30 -0.13 18.38
CA TYR A 76 -2.17 0.84 19.05
C TYR A 76 -1.38 1.83 19.93
N TRP A 77 -0.38 1.32 20.67
CA TRP A 77 0.50 2.15 21.47
C TRP A 77 1.32 3.13 20.62
N VAL A 78 1.91 2.67 19.53
CA VAL A 78 2.68 3.54 18.60
C VAL A 78 1.78 4.61 17.99
N ARG A 79 0.56 4.26 17.55
CA ARG A 79 -0.42 5.22 17.04
C ARG A 79 -0.84 6.25 18.09
N ASN A 80 -0.97 5.85 19.35
CA ASN A 80 -1.27 6.79 20.44
C ASN A 80 -0.12 7.79 20.65
N LEU A 81 1.13 7.34 20.59
CA LEU A 81 2.30 8.22 20.65
C LEU A 81 2.33 9.18 19.45
N GLN A 82 2.06 8.68 18.23
CA GLN A 82 1.96 9.51 17.04
C GLN A 82 0.87 10.59 17.17
N VAL A 83 -0.35 10.24 17.59
CA VAL A 83 -1.43 11.23 17.77
C VAL A 83 -1.04 12.33 18.78
N ARG A 84 -0.29 11.98 19.82
CA ARG A 84 0.19 12.94 20.84
C ARG A 84 1.18 13.97 20.31
N ILE A 85 2.05 13.58 19.36
CA ILE A 85 2.97 14.51 18.70
C ILE A 85 2.30 15.27 17.54
N THR A 86 1.37 14.63 16.82
CA THR A 86 0.69 15.25 15.68
C THR A 86 -0.26 16.38 16.09
N SER A 87 -0.98 16.23 17.20
CA SER A 87 -1.94 17.25 17.67
C SER A 87 -1.34 18.65 17.93
N PRO A 88 -0.22 18.80 18.66
CA PRO A 88 0.46 20.10 18.80
C PRO A 88 1.10 20.57 17.48
N MET A 89 1.68 19.67 16.67
CA MET A 89 2.31 20.02 15.40
C MET A 89 1.35 20.67 14.41
N LEU A 90 0.14 20.12 14.25
CA LEU A 90 -0.91 20.67 13.39
C LEU A 90 -1.33 22.08 13.80
N LYS A 91 -1.31 22.39 15.11
CA LYS A 91 -1.63 23.74 15.61
C LYS A 91 -0.51 24.73 15.32
N MET A 92 0.74 24.30 15.35
CA MET A 92 1.92 25.14 15.07
C MET A 92 2.09 25.41 13.58
N LEU A 93 1.73 24.45 12.71
CA LEU A 93 1.70 24.59 11.25
C LEU A 93 0.73 25.70 10.76
N ASN A 94 -0.33 26.00 11.50
CA ASN A 94 -1.28 27.07 11.15
C ASN A 94 -0.68 28.49 11.27
N ILE A 95 0.50 28.66 11.87
CA ILE A 95 1.18 29.95 11.99
C ILE A 95 2.42 29.97 11.09
N ARG A 96 2.28 30.48 9.85
CA ARG A 96 3.36 30.49 8.85
C ARG A 96 4.66 31.15 9.35
N ARG A 97 4.57 32.29 10.05
CA ARG A 97 5.74 32.99 10.61
C ARG A 97 6.57 32.16 11.61
N LEU A 98 5.95 31.20 12.29
CA LEU A 98 6.63 30.34 13.27
C LEU A 98 7.50 29.26 12.58
N MET A 99 6.99 28.70 11.49
CA MET A 99 7.61 27.59 10.77
C MET A 99 8.69 28.04 9.78
N GLU A 100 8.68 29.31 9.36
CA GLU A 100 9.71 29.89 8.49
C GLU A 100 11.03 30.17 9.23
N SER A 101 11.01 30.21 10.58
CA SER A 101 12.20 30.34 11.42
C SER A 101 13.10 29.10 11.34
N ASP A 102 14.42 29.29 11.49
CA ASP A 102 15.39 28.19 11.46
C ASP A 102 15.10 27.14 12.55
N ARG A 103 14.69 27.60 13.75
CA ARG A 103 14.29 26.72 14.85
C ARG A 103 13.00 25.95 14.56
N GLY A 104 12.05 26.55 13.84
CA GLY A 104 10.82 25.90 13.41
C GLY A 104 11.08 24.73 12.46
N LYS A 105 12.03 24.91 11.52
CA LYS A 105 12.47 23.85 10.60
C LYS A 105 13.16 22.70 11.33
N GLU A 106 14.05 22.99 12.28
CA GLU A 106 14.72 21.95 13.08
C GLU A 106 13.72 21.05 13.83
N VAL A 107 12.72 21.67 14.47
CA VAL A 107 11.67 20.96 15.20
C VAL A 107 10.77 20.17 14.24
N GLN A 108 10.53 20.70 13.03
CA GLN A 108 9.79 20.00 11.99
C GLN A 108 10.53 18.77 11.47
N ASP A 109 11.83 18.88 11.24
CA ASP A 109 12.67 17.76 10.80
C ASP A 109 12.76 16.69 11.88
N HIS A 110 12.89 17.09 13.15
CA HIS A 110 12.88 16.15 14.28
C HIS A 110 11.53 15.41 14.40
N TYR A 111 10.41 16.13 14.30
CA TYR A 111 9.08 15.52 14.26
C TYR A 111 8.93 14.55 13.08
N LEU A 112 9.32 14.96 11.86
CA LEU A 112 9.23 14.11 10.67
C LEU A 112 10.08 12.85 10.80
N CYS A 113 11.30 12.96 11.33
CA CYS A 113 12.18 11.83 11.58
C CYS A 113 11.56 10.85 12.59
N LEU A 114 10.99 11.37 13.69
CA LEU A 114 10.34 10.56 14.71
C LEU A 114 9.10 9.83 14.17
N VAL A 115 8.23 10.53 13.43
CA VAL A 115 7.05 9.94 12.80
C VAL A 115 7.46 8.85 11.81
N LYS A 116 8.45 9.12 10.94
CA LYS A 116 8.96 8.11 9.99
C LYS A 116 9.46 6.85 10.72
N ARG A 117 10.22 7.00 11.81
CA ARG A 117 10.68 5.87 12.62
C ARG A 117 9.53 5.07 13.24
N MET A 118 8.51 5.76 13.75
CA MET A 118 7.30 5.11 14.29
C MET A 118 6.53 4.36 13.19
N THR A 119 6.38 4.95 12.00
CA THR A 119 5.73 4.30 10.86
C THR A 119 6.51 3.07 10.38
N CYS A 120 7.83 3.16 10.21
CA CYS A 120 8.66 2.00 9.86
C CYS A 120 8.61 0.88 10.91
N PHE A 121 8.43 1.22 12.19
CA PHE A 121 8.25 0.24 13.25
C PHE A 121 6.86 -0.40 13.23
N GLU A 122 5.79 0.35 12.94
CA GLU A 122 4.45 -0.20 12.69
C GLU A 122 4.46 -1.14 11.49
N GLU A 123 5.07 -0.73 10.38
CA GLU A 123 5.26 -1.54 9.17
C GLU A 123 6.11 -2.79 9.46
N GLY A 124 7.18 -2.66 10.25
CA GLY A 124 8.01 -3.79 10.67
C GLY A 124 7.28 -4.78 11.58
N LEU A 125 6.44 -4.31 12.51
CA LEU A 125 5.60 -5.17 13.36
C LEU A 125 4.48 -5.85 12.55
N PHE A 126 3.95 -5.15 11.54
CA PHE A 126 2.94 -5.70 10.65
C PHE A 126 3.54 -6.75 9.70
N ASN A 127 4.65 -6.43 9.04
CA ASN A 127 5.34 -7.32 8.11
C ASN A 127 6.03 -8.49 8.81
N GLY A 128 6.59 -8.28 10.01
CA GLY A 128 7.17 -9.35 10.83
C GLY A 128 6.17 -10.41 11.25
N LYS A 129 4.87 -10.14 11.18
CA LYS A 129 3.79 -11.11 11.41
C LYS A 129 3.60 -12.10 10.25
N PHE A 130 4.20 -11.80 9.10
CA PHE A 130 4.16 -12.62 7.89
C PHE A 130 5.53 -13.20 7.50
N ASN A 131 6.57 -13.04 8.33
CA ASN A 131 7.84 -13.74 8.14
C ASN A 131 7.69 -15.20 8.59
N PHE A 132 7.29 -16.06 7.67
CA PHE A 132 7.38 -17.49 7.81
C PHE A 132 8.68 -17.94 7.14
N GLU A 133 9.55 -18.60 7.87
CA GLU A 133 10.73 -19.26 7.32
C GLU A 133 10.61 -20.76 7.56
N VAL A 134 11.00 -21.56 6.56
CA VAL A 134 10.99 -23.01 6.67
C VAL A 134 12.26 -23.43 7.41
N ASP A 135 12.09 -24.01 8.60
CA ASP A 135 13.18 -24.45 9.49
C ASP A 135 13.86 -25.76 8.99
N PHE A 136 14.42 -25.73 7.77
CA PHE A 136 15.20 -26.83 7.19
C PHE A 136 16.69 -26.52 7.27
N GLY A 137 17.30 -26.90 8.39
CA GLY A 137 18.74 -26.80 8.60
C GLY A 137 19.53 -27.49 7.49
N ASN A 138 20.60 -26.84 7.01
CA ASN A 138 21.51 -27.41 6.01
C ASN A 138 22.21 -28.68 6.50
N GLU A 139 22.26 -28.87 7.82
CA GLU A 139 22.75 -30.06 8.51
C GLU A 139 21.98 -31.32 8.08
N LEU A 140 20.69 -31.19 7.79
CA LEU A 140 19.85 -32.33 7.41
C LEU A 140 20.17 -32.81 5.98
N VAL A 141 20.53 -31.88 5.08
CA VAL A 141 21.04 -32.19 3.74
C VAL A 141 22.41 -32.85 3.83
N GLN A 142 23.29 -32.35 4.69
CA GLN A 142 24.60 -32.95 4.95
C GLN A 142 24.48 -34.38 5.47
N ILE A 143 23.58 -34.64 6.43
CA ILE A 143 23.33 -35.99 6.96
C ILE A 143 22.83 -36.94 5.87
N MET A 144 21.97 -36.47 4.95
CA MET A 144 21.49 -37.27 3.82
C MET A 144 22.64 -37.65 2.87
N GLU A 145 23.51 -36.69 2.52
CA GLU A 145 24.67 -36.92 1.67
C GLU A 145 25.69 -37.85 2.34
N GLU A 146 26.06 -37.58 3.59
CA GLU A 146 26.98 -38.41 4.38
C GLU A 146 26.48 -39.85 4.50
N THR A 147 25.18 -40.05 4.70
CA THR A 147 24.57 -41.39 4.77
C THR A 147 24.79 -42.17 3.48
N LYS A 148 24.61 -41.54 2.31
CA LYS A 148 24.86 -42.21 1.01
C LYS A 148 26.33 -42.57 0.84
N PHE A 149 27.24 -41.67 1.20
CA PHE A 149 28.68 -41.92 1.08
C PHE A 149 29.17 -43.00 2.05
N LEU A 150 28.67 -43.01 3.30
CA LEU A 150 29.03 -44.02 4.29
C LEU A 150 28.51 -45.42 3.89
N GLN A 151 27.32 -45.51 3.29
CA GLN A 151 26.82 -46.76 2.70
C GLN A 151 27.70 -47.24 1.54
N LEU A 152 28.12 -46.33 0.65
CA LEU A 152 29.02 -46.65 -0.46
C LEU A 152 30.38 -47.17 0.01
N LEU A 153 30.87 -46.66 1.15
CA LEU A 153 32.12 -47.09 1.78
C LEU A 153 31.96 -48.39 2.62
N GLY A 154 30.75 -48.93 2.74
CA GLY A 154 30.48 -50.20 3.43
C GLY A 154 30.37 -50.08 4.96
N PHE A 155 30.22 -48.87 5.51
CA PHE A 155 30.01 -48.67 6.95
C PHE A 155 28.54 -48.90 7.35
N PRO A 156 28.27 -49.42 8.56
CA PRO A 156 26.91 -49.53 9.07
C PRO A 156 26.38 -48.15 9.43
N VAL A 157 25.31 -47.73 8.75
CA VAL A 157 24.62 -46.46 9.00
C VAL A 157 23.30 -46.73 9.75
N PRO A 158 22.91 -45.90 10.74
CA PRO A 158 21.63 -46.07 11.44
C PRO A 158 20.43 -46.08 10.50
N ASP A 159 19.48 -46.99 10.72
CA ASP A 159 18.29 -47.17 9.87
C ASP A 159 17.49 -45.87 9.69
N MET A 160 17.43 -45.03 10.72
CA MET A 160 16.75 -43.74 10.67
C MET A 160 17.36 -42.78 9.66
N ALA A 161 18.70 -42.73 9.56
CA ALA A 161 19.39 -41.91 8.57
C ALA A 161 19.20 -42.46 7.15
N CYS A 162 19.17 -43.79 7.00
CA CYS A 162 18.84 -44.47 5.73
C CYS A 162 17.42 -44.11 5.25
N CYS A 163 16.41 -44.15 6.14
CA CYS A 163 15.04 -43.79 5.79
C CYS A 163 14.90 -42.32 5.34
N VAL A 164 15.67 -41.42 5.94
CA VAL A 164 15.68 -39.99 5.58
C VAL A 164 16.40 -39.77 4.25
N ALA A 165 17.55 -40.40 4.02
CA ALA A 165 18.29 -40.33 2.76
C ALA A 165 17.50 -40.93 1.57
N LEU A 166 16.71 -41.97 1.80
CA LEU A 166 15.80 -42.54 0.78
C LEU A 166 14.70 -41.57 0.34
N ARG A 167 14.27 -40.66 1.24
CA ARG A 167 13.22 -39.67 0.99
C ARG A 167 13.76 -38.29 0.61
N GLU A 168 15.07 -38.15 0.41
CA GLU A 168 15.72 -36.85 0.16
C GLU A 168 15.05 -36.03 -0.94
N LYS A 169 14.80 -36.64 -2.12
CA LYS A 169 14.16 -35.92 -3.23
C LYS A 169 12.81 -35.34 -2.84
N GLU A 170 12.02 -36.11 -2.10
CA GLU A 170 10.67 -35.72 -1.67
C GLU A 170 10.74 -34.62 -0.61
N LEU A 171 11.63 -34.76 0.38
CA LEU A 171 11.81 -33.79 1.45
C LEU A 171 12.36 -32.45 0.93
N LEU A 172 13.30 -32.48 -0.03
CA LEU A 172 13.82 -31.27 -0.67
C LEU A 172 12.77 -30.58 -1.55
N ARG A 173 11.93 -31.36 -2.27
CA ARG A 173 10.80 -30.80 -3.02
C ARG A 173 9.83 -30.08 -2.08
N GLN A 174 9.37 -30.77 -1.03
CA GLN A 174 8.45 -30.22 -0.04
C GLN A 174 9.02 -28.98 0.67
N ARG A 175 10.31 -28.98 0.98
CA ARG A 175 11.02 -27.80 1.52
C ARG A 175 10.92 -26.61 0.57
N ASN A 176 11.29 -26.81 -0.69
CA ASN A 176 11.31 -25.73 -1.67
C ASN A 176 9.89 -25.17 -1.86
N GLU A 177 8.88 -26.04 -2.06
CA GLU A 177 7.49 -25.61 -2.22
C GLU A 177 6.93 -24.88 -0.98
N LEU A 178 7.28 -25.31 0.24
CA LEU A 178 6.91 -24.59 1.45
C LEU A 178 7.63 -23.23 1.56
N SER A 179 8.89 -23.16 1.14
CA SER A 179 9.68 -21.93 1.14
C SER A 179 9.14 -20.94 0.12
N ASP A 180 8.79 -21.41 -1.07
CA ASP A 180 8.22 -20.60 -2.14
C ASP A 180 6.84 -20.07 -1.72
N LEU A 181 5.97 -20.91 -1.15
CA LEU A 181 4.69 -20.47 -0.61
C LEU A 181 4.87 -19.42 0.50
N ALA A 182 5.80 -19.63 1.42
CA ALA A 182 6.07 -18.68 2.50
C ALA A 182 6.55 -17.34 1.96
N GLU A 183 7.44 -17.35 0.96
CA GLU A 183 7.96 -16.17 0.29
C GLU A 183 6.87 -15.40 -0.45
N VAL A 184 6.05 -16.10 -1.24
CA VAL A 184 4.96 -15.50 -2.02
C VAL A 184 3.90 -14.89 -1.11
N VAL A 185 3.53 -15.58 -0.02
CA VAL A 185 2.60 -15.04 0.98
C VAL A 185 3.18 -13.79 1.65
N ARG A 186 4.47 -13.84 2.04
CA ARG A 186 5.16 -12.75 2.73
C ARG A 186 5.25 -11.49 1.87
N THR A 187 5.67 -11.66 0.62
CA THR A 187 5.78 -10.55 -0.34
C THR A 187 4.40 -9.96 -0.61
N THR A 188 3.42 -10.79 -0.97
CA THR A 188 2.05 -10.34 -1.29
C THR A 188 1.40 -9.59 -0.12
N LEU A 189 1.46 -10.15 1.10
CA LEU A 189 0.87 -9.50 2.27
C LEU A 189 1.67 -8.29 2.75
N GLY A 190 2.99 -8.26 2.52
CA GLY A 190 3.86 -7.14 2.84
C GLY A 190 3.66 -5.90 1.95
N HIS A 191 3.07 -6.08 0.75
CA HIS A 191 2.74 -4.98 -0.16
C HIS A 191 1.34 -4.39 0.06
N LEU A 192 0.49 -5.02 0.88
CA LEU A 192 -0.85 -4.51 1.13
C LEU A 192 -0.80 -3.24 1.96
N SER A 193 -1.47 -2.20 1.48
CA SER A 193 -1.73 -0.97 2.22
C SER A 193 -2.71 -1.22 3.37
N MET A 194 -2.69 -0.34 4.38
CA MET A 194 -3.58 -0.43 5.54
C MET A 194 -5.07 -0.47 5.15
N VAL A 195 -5.46 0.21 4.06
CA VAL A 195 -6.85 0.23 3.59
C VAL A 195 -7.24 -1.13 3.02
N GLU A 196 -6.37 -1.74 2.23
CA GLU A 196 -6.60 -3.06 1.63
C GLU A 196 -6.65 -4.16 2.69
N VAL A 197 -5.80 -4.07 3.71
CA VAL A 197 -5.82 -5.01 4.84
C VAL A 197 -7.16 -4.95 5.57
N ALA A 198 -7.72 -3.75 5.75
CA ALA A 198 -9.01 -3.58 6.40
C ALA A 198 -10.17 -4.11 5.54
N THR A 199 -10.14 -3.92 4.23
CA THR A 199 -11.20 -4.43 3.33
C THR A 199 -11.14 -5.94 3.14
N LEU A 200 -9.95 -6.55 3.27
CA LEU A 200 -9.72 -7.98 3.08
C LEU A 200 -9.62 -8.76 4.39
N GLU A 201 -9.95 -8.16 5.53
CA GLU A 201 -9.75 -8.74 6.86
C GLU A 201 -10.27 -10.19 6.95
N ASP A 202 -11.51 -10.43 6.52
CA ASP A 202 -12.13 -11.76 6.54
C ASP A 202 -11.34 -12.80 5.72
N HIS A 203 -10.80 -12.39 4.56
CA HIS A 203 -10.06 -13.26 3.66
C HIS A 203 -8.65 -13.54 4.21
N ILE A 204 -8.01 -12.54 4.82
CA ILE A 204 -6.72 -12.67 5.50
C ILE A 204 -6.84 -13.60 6.72
N VAL A 205 -7.93 -13.48 7.50
CA VAL A 205 -8.20 -14.36 8.63
C VAL A 205 -8.37 -15.81 8.17
N LYS A 206 -9.13 -16.03 7.08
CA LYS A 206 -9.30 -17.36 6.48
C LYS A 206 -7.98 -17.94 5.99
N LEU A 207 -7.18 -17.16 5.25
CA LEU A 207 -5.85 -17.56 4.77
C LEU A 207 -4.91 -17.91 5.94
N ARG A 208 -4.93 -17.11 7.01
CA ARG A 208 -4.12 -17.38 8.20
C ARG A 208 -4.57 -18.65 8.92
N ALA A 209 -5.87 -18.93 8.96
CA ALA A 209 -6.40 -20.16 9.54
C ALA A 209 -5.97 -21.40 8.74
N THR A 210 -5.93 -21.30 7.41
CA THR A 210 -5.44 -22.39 6.55
C THR A 210 -3.93 -22.59 6.63
N LEU A 211 -3.15 -21.52 6.87
CA LEU A 211 -1.70 -21.61 7.07
C LEU A 211 -1.31 -22.06 8.48
N ALA A 212 -2.19 -21.88 9.48
CA ALA A 212 -1.91 -22.21 10.89
C ALA A 212 -1.38 -23.63 11.20
N PRO A 213 -1.76 -24.68 10.47
CA PRO A 213 -1.17 -26.00 10.64
C PRO A 213 0.35 -26.04 10.40
N ALA A 214 0.91 -25.15 9.55
CA ALA A 214 2.34 -25.13 9.21
C ALA A 214 3.26 -24.99 10.42
N TRP A 215 2.93 -24.11 11.35
CA TRP A 215 3.77 -23.84 12.53
C TRP A 215 3.27 -24.53 13.80
N LYS A 216 2.18 -25.30 13.73
CA LYS A 216 1.60 -26.02 14.89
C LYS A 216 1.75 -27.54 14.83
N GLN A 217 1.73 -28.11 13.62
CA GLN A 217 1.54 -29.55 13.43
C GLN A 217 2.45 -30.16 12.37
N LEU A 218 2.99 -29.35 11.45
CA LEU A 218 3.86 -29.84 10.40
C LEU A 218 5.27 -30.06 10.94
N ASN A 219 5.75 -31.29 10.76
CA ASN A 219 7.12 -31.69 11.02
C ASN A 219 7.62 -32.52 9.82
N TRP A 220 8.94 -32.75 9.75
CA TRP A 220 9.61 -33.50 8.67
C TRP A 220 9.10 -34.93 8.45
N THR A 221 8.32 -35.46 9.39
CA THR A 221 7.75 -36.81 9.32
C THR A 221 6.28 -36.84 8.90
N SER A 222 5.63 -35.67 8.76
CA SER A 222 4.22 -35.56 8.42
C SER A 222 3.96 -35.98 6.96
N LEU A 223 3.08 -36.97 6.78
CA LEU A 223 2.62 -37.42 5.45
C LEU A 223 1.59 -36.48 4.80
N ILE A 224 1.22 -35.41 5.50
CA ILE A 224 0.12 -34.50 5.14
C ILE A 224 0.64 -33.28 4.37
N ILE A 225 1.97 -33.09 4.27
CA ILE A 225 2.60 -31.90 3.68
C ILE A 225 2.07 -31.60 2.28
N ASP A 226 1.95 -32.60 1.41
CA ASP A 226 1.46 -32.38 0.03
C ASP A 226 0.00 -31.93 0.01
N SER A 227 -0.88 -32.61 0.74
CA SER A 227 -2.30 -32.22 0.84
C SER A 227 -2.49 -30.84 1.49
N TYR A 228 -1.59 -30.46 2.39
CA TYR A 228 -1.55 -29.14 2.98
C TYR A 228 -1.11 -28.09 1.96
N LEU A 229 -0.02 -28.35 1.22
CA LEU A 229 0.51 -27.46 0.18
C LEU A 229 -0.55 -27.18 -0.89
N THR A 230 -1.22 -28.21 -1.40
CA THR A 230 -2.32 -28.04 -2.37
C THR A 230 -3.41 -27.12 -1.82
N LYS A 231 -3.89 -27.40 -0.61
CA LYS A 231 -4.96 -26.59 0.01
C LYS A 231 -4.52 -25.16 0.31
N ALA A 232 -3.28 -24.97 0.73
CA ALA A 232 -2.72 -23.66 1.04
C ALA A 232 -2.55 -22.82 -0.23
N ASN A 233 -2.00 -23.41 -1.30
CA ASN A 233 -1.89 -22.78 -2.62
C ASN A 233 -3.26 -22.42 -3.19
N GLU A 234 -4.23 -23.35 -3.20
CA GLU A 234 -5.60 -23.06 -3.67
C GLU A 234 -6.26 -21.91 -2.89
N THR A 235 -6.08 -21.88 -1.57
CA THR A 235 -6.64 -20.81 -0.73
C THR A 235 -5.95 -19.47 -1.01
N PHE A 236 -4.64 -19.50 -1.25
CA PHE A 236 -3.85 -18.32 -1.57
C PHE A 236 -4.18 -17.78 -2.97
N ASP A 237 -4.28 -18.65 -3.98
CA ASP A 237 -4.69 -18.27 -5.33
C ASP A 237 -6.09 -17.67 -5.33
N HIS A 238 -7.00 -18.24 -4.55
CA HIS A 238 -8.32 -17.66 -4.35
C HIS A 238 -8.23 -16.27 -3.72
N PHE A 239 -7.40 -16.08 -2.68
CA PHE A 239 -7.17 -14.77 -2.08
C PHE A 239 -6.66 -13.75 -3.12
N CYS A 240 -5.67 -14.13 -3.93
CA CYS A 240 -5.14 -13.28 -5.01
C CYS A 240 -6.21 -12.93 -6.04
N SER A 241 -7.07 -13.88 -6.42
CA SER A 241 -8.16 -13.61 -7.37
C SER A 241 -9.16 -12.58 -6.82
N VAL A 242 -9.53 -12.69 -5.54
CA VAL A 242 -10.43 -11.75 -4.87
C VAL A 242 -9.78 -10.37 -4.74
N TYR A 243 -8.51 -10.32 -4.38
CA TYR A 243 -7.75 -9.08 -4.30
C TYR A 243 -7.73 -8.34 -5.65
N LEU A 244 -7.36 -9.04 -6.72
CA LEU A 244 -7.33 -8.48 -8.08
C LEU A 244 -8.71 -8.03 -8.55
N GLN A 245 -9.77 -8.78 -8.21
CA GLN A 245 -11.13 -8.42 -8.53
C GLN A 245 -11.57 -7.14 -7.81
N GLN A 246 -11.32 -7.03 -6.50
CA GLN A 246 -11.65 -5.80 -5.75
C GLN A 246 -10.93 -4.57 -6.30
N MET A 247 -9.68 -4.74 -6.74
CA MET A 247 -8.90 -3.70 -7.41
C MET A 247 -9.51 -3.29 -8.76
N ALA A 248 -9.97 -4.26 -9.55
CA ALA A 248 -10.67 -3.99 -10.80
C ALA A 248 -11.99 -3.26 -10.58
N ASP A 249 -12.79 -3.70 -9.59
CA ASP A 249 -14.07 -3.09 -9.25
C ASP A 249 -13.88 -1.66 -8.73
N ALA A 250 -12.83 -1.40 -7.94
CA ALA A 250 -12.50 -0.05 -7.48
C ALA A 250 -12.17 0.88 -8.64
N ARG A 251 -11.33 0.43 -9.59
CA ARG A 251 -11.04 1.20 -10.81
C ARG A 251 -12.30 1.48 -11.61
N MET A 252 -13.18 0.48 -11.78
CA MET A 252 -14.45 0.67 -12.49
C MET A 252 -15.33 1.74 -11.84
N ARG A 253 -15.47 1.71 -10.51
CA ARG A 253 -16.24 2.73 -9.76
C ARG A 253 -15.68 4.14 -9.97
N ASP A 254 -14.35 4.29 -9.97
CA ASP A 254 -13.71 5.59 -10.21
C ASP A 254 -14.01 6.11 -11.64
N PHE A 255 -14.01 5.23 -12.64
CA PHE A 255 -14.40 5.57 -14.02
C PHE A 255 -15.89 5.90 -14.15
N GLU A 256 -16.77 5.17 -13.46
CA GLU A 256 -18.21 5.45 -13.43
C GLU A 256 -18.50 6.82 -12.78
N GLU A 257 -17.81 7.16 -11.69
CA GLU A 257 -17.94 8.46 -11.05
C GLU A 257 -17.41 9.59 -11.94
N LEU A 258 -16.34 9.34 -12.71
CA LEU A 258 -15.86 10.27 -13.73
C LEU A 258 -16.92 10.48 -14.84
N ALA A 259 -17.58 9.41 -15.28
CA ALA A 259 -18.70 9.47 -16.25
C ALA A 259 -19.87 10.30 -15.72
N ARG A 260 -20.21 10.08 -14.45
CA ARG A 260 -21.30 10.79 -13.77
C ARG A 260 -21.00 12.29 -13.71
N LYS A 261 -19.77 12.67 -13.32
CA LYS A 261 -19.33 14.07 -13.28
C LYS A 261 -19.33 14.72 -14.66
N HIS A 262 -18.88 14.01 -15.69
CA HIS A 262 -18.96 14.53 -17.06
C HIS A 262 -20.41 14.83 -17.47
N THR A 263 -21.33 13.90 -17.18
CA THR A 263 -22.76 14.08 -17.45
C THR A 263 -23.36 15.25 -16.66
N GLU A 264 -22.97 15.42 -15.40
CA GLU A 264 -23.38 16.55 -14.55
C GLU A 264 -22.93 17.88 -15.17
N ILE A 265 -21.69 17.99 -15.64
CA ILE A 265 -21.19 19.16 -16.37
C ILE A 265 -22.05 19.44 -17.62
N SER A 266 -22.36 18.41 -18.42
CA SER A 266 -23.23 18.55 -19.59
C SER A 266 -24.58 19.15 -19.22
N THR A 267 -25.23 18.64 -18.16
CA THR A 267 -26.53 19.16 -17.70
C THR A 267 -26.45 20.60 -17.19
N LEU A 268 -25.37 20.98 -16.52
CA LEU A 268 -25.14 22.35 -16.06
C LEU A 268 -24.97 23.31 -17.24
N LEU A 269 -24.25 22.92 -18.29
CA LEU A 269 -24.08 23.74 -19.48
C LEU A 269 -25.39 23.92 -20.25
N LEU A 270 -26.21 22.86 -20.36
CA LEU A 270 -27.56 22.97 -20.95
C LEU A 270 -28.49 23.87 -20.11
N ASN A 271 -28.42 23.79 -18.78
CA ASN A 271 -29.16 24.69 -17.90
C ASN A 271 -28.70 26.15 -18.04
N LEU A 272 -27.41 26.39 -18.25
CA LEU A 272 -26.87 27.72 -18.55
C LEU A 272 -27.39 28.23 -19.90
N GLU A 273 -27.41 27.40 -20.95
CA GLU A 273 -28.00 27.78 -22.25
C GLU A 273 -29.45 28.21 -22.09
N ARG A 274 -30.25 27.42 -21.36
CA ARG A 274 -31.65 27.75 -21.09
C ARG A 274 -31.81 29.09 -20.38
N THR A 275 -30.94 29.37 -19.41
CA THR A 275 -30.99 30.61 -18.60
C THR A 275 -30.53 31.84 -19.38
N ILE A 276 -29.56 31.68 -20.29
CA ILE A 276 -28.99 32.79 -21.07
C ILE A 276 -29.86 33.13 -22.29
N THR A 277 -30.50 32.13 -22.89
CA THR A 277 -31.24 32.29 -24.15
C THR A 277 -32.75 32.40 -23.96
N ASP A 278 -33.27 32.05 -22.78
CA ASP A 278 -34.71 31.84 -22.50
C ASP A 278 -35.40 30.87 -23.50
N LYS A 279 -34.61 30.07 -24.22
CA LYS A 279 -35.07 29.04 -25.17
C LYS A 279 -34.87 27.64 -24.60
N ALA A 280 -35.50 26.66 -25.22
CA ALA A 280 -35.20 25.26 -24.95
C ALA A 280 -33.71 24.99 -25.17
N ALA A 281 -33.06 24.28 -24.24
CA ALA A 281 -31.65 23.93 -24.35
C ALA A 281 -31.46 22.94 -25.51
N THR A 282 -30.74 23.38 -26.54
CA THR A 282 -30.52 22.60 -27.77
C THR A 282 -29.08 22.12 -27.89
N GLY A 283 -28.15 22.64 -27.07
CA GLY A 283 -26.72 22.37 -27.21
C GLY A 283 -26.11 22.97 -28.48
N ARG A 284 -26.84 23.88 -29.15
CA ARG A 284 -26.54 24.35 -30.51
C ARG A 284 -26.68 25.86 -30.68
N GLU A 285 -26.90 26.61 -29.60
CA GLU A 285 -27.03 28.06 -29.70
C GLU A 285 -25.68 28.69 -30.11
N PRO A 286 -25.63 29.51 -31.20
CA PRO A 286 -24.39 30.10 -31.71
C PRO A 286 -23.61 30.93 -30.68
N LYS A 287 -24.30 31.55 -29.71
CA LYS A 287 -23.68 32.36 -28.66
C LYS A 287 -22.94 31.53 -27.60
N MET A 288 -23.28 30.25 -27.45
CA MET A 288 -22.75 29.36 -26.40
C MET A 288 -21.64 28.43 -26.90
N VAL A 289 -21.36 28.41 -28.22
CA VAL A 289 -20.36 27.53 -28.85
C VAL A 289 -18.99 27.63 -28.19
N TYR A 290 -18.49 28.86 -27.97
CA TYR A 290 -17.19 29.08 -27.33
C TYR A 290 -17.13 28.56 -25.89
N LEU A 291 -18.26 28.56 -25.17
CA LEU A 291 -18.33 28.04 -23.81
C LEU A 291 -18.30 26.51 -23.82
N TYR A 292 -19.07 25.87 -24.72
CA TYR A 292 -19.07 24.43 -24.90
C TYR A 292 -17.67 23.92 -25.28
N GLU A 293 -17.04 24.54 -26.27
CA GLU A 293 -15.70 24.19 -26.73
C GLU A 293 -14.64 24.34 -25.62
N TYR A 294 -14.73 25.40 -24.81
CA TYR A 294 -13.82 25.61 -23.68
C TYR A 294 -13.89 24.46 -22.66
N TRP A 295 -15.11 24.08 -22.27
CA TRP A 295 -15.31 23.02 -21.27
C TRP A 295 -15.01 21.63 -21.83
N GLU A 296 -15.33 21.39 -23.10
CA GLU A 296 -14.99 20.15 -23.80
C GLU A 296 -13.49 19.94 -23.86
N ARG A 297 -12.73 20.96 -24.31
CA ARG A 297 -11.26 20.92 -24.29
C ARG A 297 -10.71 20.68 -22.89
N ARG A 298 -11.23 21.39 -21.88
CA ARG A 298 -10.75 21.23 -20.50
C ARG A 298 -11.01 19.82 -19.95
N CYS A 299 -12.17 19.23 -20.22
CA CYS A 299 -12.47 17.85 -19.81
C CYS A 299 -11.56 16.86 -20.55
N PHE A 300 -11.39 17.04 -21.86
CA PHE A 300 -10.52 16.22 -22.69
C PHE A 300 -9.06 16.27 -22.21
N ASP A 301 -8.50 17.46 -22.04
CA ASP A 301 -7.11 17.67 -21.60
C ASP A 301 -6.85 17.00 -20.25
N THR A 302 -7.80 17.12 -19.32
CA THR A 302 -7.68 16.53 -17.97
C THR A 302 -7.65 15.00 -18.04
N VAL A 303 -8.57 14.38 -18.78
CA VAL A 303 -8.60 12.91 -18.93
C VAL A 303 -7.41 12.42 -19.73
N HIS A 304 -7.01 13.14 -20.78
CA HIS A 304 -5.85 12.83 -21.58
C HIS A 304 -4.56 12.84 -20.75
N GLN A 305 -4.35 13.89 -19.94
CA GLN A 305 -3.20 13.98 -19.06
C GLN A 305 -3.19 12.85 -18.02
N MET A 306 -4.35 12.54 -17.42
CA MET A 306 -4.48 11.42 -16.48
C MET A 306 -4.07 10.09 -17.13
N LEU A 307 -4.56 9.80 -18.34
CA LEU A 307 -4.24 8.57 -19.08
C LEU A 307 -2.76 8.51 -19.47
N ALA A 308 -2.22 9.60 -20.02
CA ALA A 308 -0.82 9.67 -20.43
C ALA A 308 0.13 9.48 -19.24
N GLU A 309 -0.17 10.09 -18.10
CA GLU A 309 0.65 10.02 -16.90
C GLU A 309 0.56 8.65 -16.21
N ASN A 310 -0.63 8.02 -16.22
CA ASN A 310 -0.79 6.64 -15.77
C ASN A 310 0.00 5.66 -16.64
N LEU A 311 -0.08 5.78 -17.97
CA LEU A 311 0.68 4.94 -18.89
C LEU A 311 2.18 5.12 -18.72
N ARG A 312 2.63 6.38 -18.56
CA ARG A 312 4.04 6.67 -18.33
C ARG A 312 4.55 6.03 -17.04
N ARG A 313 3.82 6.16 -15.92
CA ARG A 313 4.19 5.52 -14.65
C ARG A 313 4.23 4.00 -14.75
N TYR A 314 3.26 3.40 -15.45
CA TYR A 314 3.25 1.97 -15.70
C TYR A 314 4.49 1.52 -16.47
N LEU A 315 4.83 2.25 -17.54
CA LEU A 315 5.99 1.98 -18.38
C LEU A 315 7.31 2.17 -17.62
N ASP A 316 7.42 3.23 -16.80
CA ASP A 316 8.58 3.48 -15.93
C ASP A 316 8.76 2.33 -14.92
N THR A 317 7.66 1.80 -14.38
CA THR A 317 7.68 0.66 -13.44
C THR A 317 8.16 -0.63 -14.13
N LEU A 318 7.80 -0.84 -15.40
CA LEU A 318 8.26 -1.98 -16.20
C LEU A 318 9.74 -1.86 -16.61
N GLN A 319 10.20 -0.65 -16.94
CA GLN A 319 11.57 -0.42 -17.42
C GLN A 319 12.60 -0.38 -16.29
N PHE A 320 12.22 0.16 -15.13
CA PHE A 320 13.10 0.33 -13.98
C PHE A 320 12.49 -0.33 -12.74
N PRO A 321 12.39 -1.67 -12.73
CA PRO A 321 11.81 -2.39 -11.60
C PRO A 321 12.67 -2.20 -10.36
N THR A 322 12.07 -1.66 -9.30
CA THR A 322 12.68 -1.64 -7.96
C THR A 322 12.53 -2.98 -7.24
N GLN A 323 11.64 -3.85 -7.74
CA GLN A 323 11.29 -5.16 -7.20
C GLN A 323 10.95 -6.13 -8.34
N THR A 324 11.00 -7.43 -8.07
CA THR A 324 10.63 -8.48 -9.03
C THR A 324 9.15 -8.34 -9.45
N LEU A 325 8.90 -8.17 -10.74
CA LEU A 325 7.56 -7.90 -11.28
C LEU A 325 6.69 -9.16 -11.41
N PHE A 326 7.29 -10.27 -11.82
CA PHE A 326 6.62 -11.56 -11.96
C PHE A 326 7.67 -12.68 -11.96
N GLY A 327 7.26 -13.87 -11.51
CA GLY A 327 8.04 -15.10 -11.65
C GLY A 327 7.68 -15.83 -12.96
N VAL A 328 8.65 -16.53 -13.53
CA VAL A 328 8.44 -17.43 -14.67
C VAL A 328 9.04 -18.78 -14.31
N ASP A 329 8.22 -19.82 -14.34
CA ASP A 329 8.70 -21.18 -14.12
C ASP A 329 9.35 -21.69 -15.40
N LEU A 330 10.59 -22.17 -15.29
CA LEU A 330 11.31 -22.79 -16.39
C LEU A 330 11.33 -24.30 -16.19
N MET A 331 10.60 -25.01 -17.04
CA MET A 331 10.57 -26.47 -17.07
C MET A 331 11.45 -26.98 -18.21
N LEU A 332 12.27 -27.98 -17.91
CA LEU A 332 13.12 -28.61 -18.92
C LEU A 332 12.37 -29.82 -19.49
N SER A 333 11.85 -29.68 -20.71
CA SER A 333 11.15 -30.74 -21.43
C SER A 333 12.07 -31.32 -22.49
N GLY A 334 12.69 -32.46 -22.19
CA GLY A 334 13.71 -33.07 -23.07
C GLY A 334 14.99 -32.22 -23.13
N CYS A 335 15.26 -31.58 -24.27
CA CYS A 335 16.38 -30.65 -24.46
C CYS A 335 15.93 -29.18 -24.56
N GLU A 336 14.64 -28.90 -24.41
CA GLU A 336 14.07 -27.57 -24.57
C GLU A 336 13.66 -26.99 -23.22
N VAL A 337 13.93 -25.70 -23.03
CA VAL A 337 13.48 -24.94 -21.86
C VAL A 337 12.13 -24.32 -22.19
N VAL A 338 11.09 -24.78 -21.51
CA VAL A 338 9.71 -24.34 -21.67
C VAL A 338 9.38 -23.42 -20.49
N SER A 339 8.88 -22.21 -20.76
CA SER A 339 8.41 -21.28 -19.73
C SER A 339 6.92 -21.49 -19.42
N SER A 340 6.55 -21.30 -18.16
CA SER A 340 5.16 -21.18 -17.70
C SER A 340 5.05 -19.90 -16.86
N PRO A 341 4.22 -18.92 -17.24
CA PRO A 341 3.39 -18.86 -18.45
C PRO A 341 4.22 -18.72 -19.74
N GLN A 342 3.62 -19.09 -20.88
CA GLN A 342 4.27 -18.90 -22.18
C GLN A 342 4.40 -17.40 -22.50
N PRO A 343 5.44 -16.96 -23.25
CA PRO A 343 5.59 -15.54 -23.60
C PRO A 343 4.35 -14.96 -24.28
N THR A 344 3.67 -15.74 -25.13
CA THR A 344 2.43 -15.35 -25.80
C THR A 344 1.28 -15.10 -24.83
N GLU A 345 1.12 -15.94 -23.81
CA GLU A 345 0.09 -15.77 -22.76
C GLU A 345 0.40 -14.52 -21.93
N PHE A 346 1.67 -14.31 -21.61
CA PHE A 346 2.12 -13.10 -20.92
C PHE A 346 1.77 -11.83 -21.71
N TYR A 347 2.03 -11.80 -23.03
CA TYR A 347 1.62 -10.67 -23.87
C TYR A 347 0.10 -10.48 -23.89
N GLN A 348 -0.68 -11.56 -23.92
CA GLN A 348 -2.14 -11.48 -23.86
C GLN A 348 -2.62 -10.89 -22.53
N HIS A 349 -2.04 -11.30 -21.40
CA HIS A 349 -2.37 -10.75 -20.10
C HIS A 349 -1.99 -9.27 -19.96
N LEU A 350 -0.81 -8.87 -20.47
CA LEU A 350 -0.42 -7.46 -20.52
C LEU A 350 -1.40 -6.61 -21.36
N ILE A 351 -1.84 -7.14 -22.50
CA ILE A 351 -2.82 -6.45 -23.36
C ILE A 351 -4.19 -6.40 -22.67
N GLN A 352 -4.60 -7.43 -21.93
CA GLN A 352 -5.84 -7.43 -21.16
C GLN A 352 -5.81 -6.42 -20.01
N THR A 353 -4.67 -6.24 -19.33
CA THR A 353 -4.49 -5.17 -18.34
C THR A 353 -4.51 -3.76 -18.94
N TYR A 354 -4.23 -3.63 -20.24
CA TYR A 354 -4.35 -2.38 -21.00
C TYR A 354 -5.77 -2.11 -21.54
N ASN A 355 -6.56 -3.16 -21.78
CA ASN A 355 -7.93 -3.09 -22.30
C ASN A 355 -9.09 -2.94 -21.26
N PRO A 356 -8.91 -2.67 -19.95
CA PRO A 356 -10.04 -2.42 -19.06
C PRO A 356 -10.59 -0.99 -19.19
N LEU A 357 -9.91 -0.12 -19.95
CA LEU A 357 -10.49 1.15 -20.38
C LEU A 357 -11.68 0.81 -21.29
N PRO A 358 -12.90 1.31 -21.00
CA PRO A 358 -14.03 1.04 -21.87
C PRO A 358 -13.65 1.41 -23.30
N SER A 359 -13.89 0.48 -24.22
CA SER A 359 -13.53 0.51 -25.65
C SER A 359 -14.13 1.69 -26.43
N ARG A 360 -14.73 2.66 -25.73
CA ARG A 360 -15.28 3.89 -26.26
C ARG A 360 -14.92 5.09 -25.38
N PRO A 361 -13.68 5.59 -25.47
CA PRO A 361 -13.42 6.98 -25.11
C PRO A 361 -14.33 7.92 -25.92
N THR A 362 -14.74 7.53 -27.13
CA THR A 362 -15.60 8.34 -28.03
C THR A 362 -16.99 8.68 -27.48
N ASP A 363 -17.57 7.85 -26.60
CA ASP A 363 -18.90 8.13 -26.01
C ASP A 363 -18.79 9.15 -24.85
N PHE A 364 -17.58 9.41 -24.36
CA PHE A 364 -17.29 10.27 -23.21
C PHE A 364 -17.05 11.74 -23.55
N PHE A 365 -16.79 12.08 -24.83
CA PHE A 365 -16.14 13.35 -25.19
C PHE A 365 -16.90 14.25 -26.13
N ARG A 366 -18.23 14.09 -26.28
CA ARG A 366 -19.01 15.04 -27.09
C ARG A 366 -20.05 15.74 -26.25
N LEU A 367 -19.73 16.96 -25.85
CA LEU A 367 -20.68 17.89 -25.22
C LEU A 367 -21.53 18.61 -26.28
N SER A 368 -21.08 18.61 -27.54
CA SER A 368 -21.81 19.18 -28.68
C SER A 368 -21.56 18.37 -29.95
N ASP A 369 -22.62 17.98 -30.65
CA ASP A 369 -22.55 17.42 -32.01
C ASP A 369 -22.33 18.56 -33.02
N HIS A 370 -21.12 19.10 -33.06
CA HIS A 370 -20.69 20.02 -34.12
C HIS A 370 -20.28 19.23 -35.36
N ARG A 371 -21.27 18.68 -36.10
CA ARG A 371 -21.14 18.57 -37.56
C ARG A 371 -21.53 19.91 -38.14
N LEU A 372 -20.59 20.85 -38.17
CA LEU A 372 -20.69 21.95 -39.12
C LEU A 372 -20.53 21.34 -40.52
N GLN A 373 -21.62 21.39 -41.28
CA GLN A 373 -21.67 21.76 -42.69
C GLN A 373 -20.29 21.97 -43.34
N GLU A 374 -19.67 20.90 -43.83
CA GLU A 374 -18.64 20.98 -44.89
C GLU A 374 -19.15 20.42 -46.23
N GLU A 375 -20.43 20.02 -46.34
CA GLU A 375 -21.01 19.45 -47.58
C GLU A 375 -21.98 20.38 -48.33
N GLU A 376 -22.12 21.66 -47.97
CA GLU A 376 -22.94 22.63 -48.75
C GLU A 376 -22.16 23.88 -49.18
N MET A 377 -20.89 23.72 -49.54
CA MET A 377 -20.15 24.76 -50.25
C MET A 377 -19.28 24.23 -51.40
N ASP A 378 -19.73 23.15 -52.04
CA ASP A 378 -19.36 22.79 -53.40
C ASP A 378 -20.62 22.88 -54.30
N THR A 379 -20.96 24.10 -54.70
CA THR A 379 -21.74 24.41 -55.91
C THR A 379 -21.22 25.69 -56.53
#